data_AF-A0A948E061-F1
#
_entry.id   AF-A0A948E061-F1
#
_cell.length_a   1.000
_cell.length_b   1.000
_cell.length_c   1.000
_cell.angle_alpha   90.00
_cell.angle_beta   90.00
_cell.angle_gamma   90.00
#
_symmetry.space_group_name_H-M   'P 1'
#
loop_
_entity.id
_entity.type
_entity.pdbx_description
1 polymer ?
#
loop_
_entity_poly.entity_id
_entity_poly.type
_entity_poly.pdbx_seq_one_letter_code
_entity_poly.pdbx_strand_id
1 'polypeptide(L)'
;MKLKLLFILILSAFFIGCTDGSDDSNNYYSSNNYNNSNYNDGGVNNNTQNLNNSNNQNNTNNTSNTTTTNNTTELTPEELLELLCQDAPEEEVTYFMSADDSGSQAHAMLAKHNIQKGSCYYLMGNPPREYEFLNYYSFNYERPAAGSLGITPQMMLDNDGMYKLLVGVVSESREIEDRRSLHFVFSIDTSGSMSGEPLENVKHVLRALAPRMRVGDIVSLVEWSNTQEVLLEAHEVSGPNDLDFLNVVNNLASSGSTDLHAGLVTAYDLANQYYSAERLTRVFLVSDGGANTGITDEEIIGNAASMQEGEGIFMIGIGTSDYYNHQLMDRVTDLGRGAYVYVNDETAAYEVFSEERFLSNVDVAALGVRLEVTLPPAFIVAQFHGEEISTNPDEVRPQHLAPNDAMLYHSSLADCGSEDPASETVTFRVTWMDPLTRNPMEETISITIGELLEGPVDKLLKSNLIVNYARWIAGLEVYESEELDRATQKSRLLEELQTLYSETQDEDLSEIISLLGTCN
;
A
#
# COMPACT_ATOMS: atom_id res chain seq x y z
N MET A 1 -14.59 0.68 61.42
CA MET A 1 -15.68 1.67 61.16
C MET A 1 -16.16 1.43 59.73
N LYS A 2 -17.48 1.29 59.57
CA LYS A 2 -18.26 0.85 58.39
C LYS A 2 -17.72 1.37 57.04
N LEU A 3 -17.45 0.52 56.04
CA LEU A 3 -18.36 -0.07 55.05
C LEU A 3 -18.98 0.95 54.08
N LYS A 4 -18.60 0.88 52.79
CA LYS A 4 -19.51 0.96 51.64
C LYS A 4 -18.84 0.43 50.36
N LEU A 5 -19.11 -0.85 50.13
CA LEU A 5 -19.20 -1.51 48.83
C LEU A 5 -20.30 -0.82 48.00
N LEU A 6 -20.10 -0.66 46.70
CA LEU A 6 -21.21 -0.63 45.74
C LEU A 6 -20.86 -1.54 44.56
N PHE A 7 -21.41 -2.75 44.63
CA PHE A 7 -21.62 -3.68 43.52
C PHE A 7 -22.87 -3.21 42.78
N ILE A 8 -22.83 -3.09 41.45
CA ILE A 8 -24.03 -3.17 40.60
C ILE A 8 -23.76 -4.25 39.56
N LEU A 9 -24.63 -5.25 39.58
CA LEU A 9 -24.69 -6.41 38.70
C LEU A 9 -26.04 -6.32 37.96
N ILE A 10 -26.10 -6.96 36.77
CA ILE A 10 -27.32 -7.38 36.03
C ILE A 10 -27.88 -6.26 35.11
N LEU A 11 -28.11 -6.43 33.80
CA LEU A 11 -28.92 -7.48 33.16
C LEU A 11 -28.61 -7.66 31.65
N SER A 12 -28.28 -8.89 31.26
CA SER A 12 -28.42 -9.45 29.91
C SER A 12 -29.90 -9.59 29.53
N ALA A 13 -30.32 -9.08 28.38
CA ALA A 13 -31.60 -9.40 27.77
C ALA A 13 -31.40 -9.89 26.32
N PHE A 14 -31.38 -11.21 26.18
CA PHE A 14 -31.73 -11.91 24.95
C PHE A 14 -33.18 -11.56 24.59
N PHE A 15 -33.42 -11.14 23.36
CA PHE A 15 -34.71 -11.36 22.69
C PHE A 15 -34.45 -12.00 21.34
N ILE A 16 -34.82 -13.28 21.27
CA ILE A 16 -35.05 -14.03 20.05
C ILE A 16 -36.37 -13.51 19.46
N GLY A 17 -36.32 -13.04 18.22
CA GLY A 17 -37.49 -12.71 17.42
C GLY A 17 -37.18 -13.02 15.96
N CYS A 18 -37.48 -14.25 15.54
CA CYS A 18 -37.48 -14.66 14.15
C CYS A 18 -38.52 -13.89 13.33
N THR A 19 -38.12 -13.34 12.19
CA THR A 19 -38.99 -13.24 11.00
C THR A 19 -38.11 -13.28 9.74
N ASP A 20 -38.50 -14.18 8.82
CA ASP A 20 -37.90 -14.45 7.51
C ASP A 20 -37.77 -13.21 6.62
N GLY A 21 -36.68 -13.17 5.84
CA GLY A 21 -36.47 -12.19 4.76
C GLY A 21 -35.12 -12.40 4.06
N SER A 22 -35.12 -13.29 3.07
CA SER A 22 -34.20 -13.44 1.93
C SER A 22 -33.02 -12.47 1.75
N ASP A 23 -31.83 -13.07 1.60
CA ASP A 23 -30.70 -12.76 0.71
C ASP A 23 -30.71 -11.41 -0.03
N ASP A 24 -29.65 -10.62 0.19
CA ASP A 24 -28.75 -10.09 -0.85
C ASP A 24 -27.74 -9.11 -0.20
N SER A 25 -26.51 -9.57 0.06
CA SER A 25 -25.37 -8.72 0.42
C SER A 25 -24.23 -8.94 -0.57
N ASN A 26 -24.40 -8.39 -1.78
CA ASN A 26 -23.33 -8.18 -2.74
C ASN A 26 -22.82 -6.75 -2.58
N ASN A 27 -21.77 -6.54 -1.78
CA ASN A 27 -20.99 -5.31 -1.81
C ASN A 27 -19.84 -5.50 -2.80
N TYR A 28 -19.99 -4.95 -4.01
CA TYR A 28 -18.95 -4.92 -5.01
C TYR A 28 -18.02 -3.73 -4.76
N TYR A 29 -16.71 -4.02 -4.72
CA TYR A 29 -15.59 -3.09 -4.70
C TYR A 29 -15.73 -1.99 -5.77
N SER A 30 -15.51 -0.74 -5.37
CA SER A 30 -15.39 0.41 -6.27
C SER A 30 -13.99 1.00 -6.12
N SER A 31 -13.02 0.39 -6.79
CA SER A 31 -11.76 1.03 -7.16
C SER A 31 -11.92 1.60 -8.57
N ASN A 32 -12.15 2.91 -8.68
CA ASN A 32 -12.03 3.59 -9.96
C ASN A 32 -10.55 3.83 -10.25
N ASN A 33 -9.92 2.87 -10.93
CA ASN A 33 -8.71 3.12 -11.70
C ASN A 33 -8.69 2.19 -12.93
N TYR A 34 -8.60 2.84 -14.10
CA TYR A 34 -8.46 2.30 -15.47
C TYR A 34 -8.47 0.77 -15.65
N ASN A 35 -9.64 0.21 -15.96
CA ASN A 35 -9.75 -1.12 -16.57
C ASN A 35 -9.89 -1.00 -18.08
N ASN A 36 -8.82 -1.32 -18.83
CA ASN A 36 -8.89 -1.59 -20.25
C ASN A 36 -8.80 -3.11 -20.48
N SER A 37 -9.93 -3.81 -20.32
CA SER A 37 -10.02 -5.24 -20.60
C SER A 37 -10.40 -5.47 -22.06
N ASN A 38 -9.43 -5.84 -22.90
CA ASN A 38 -9.68 -6.53 -24.16
C ASN A 38 -9.08 -7.94 -24.07
N TYR A 39 -9.88 -8.90 -23.62
CA TYR A 39 -9.65 -10.31 -23.90
C TYR A 39 -10.96 -11.00 -24.24
N ASN A 40 -11.01 -11.53 -25.47
CA ASN A 40 -12.10 -12.35 -26.01
C ASN A 40 -12.13 -13.71 -25.31
N ASP A 41 -13.28 -14.10 -24.76
CA ASP A 41 -13.69 -15.50 -24.78
C ASP A 41 -15.21 -15.65 -24.96
N GLY A 42 -15.60 -16.74 -25.62
CA GLY A 42 -16.87 -16.92 -26.29
C GLY A 42 -18.10 -17.15 -25.38
N GLY A 43 -19.14 -16.37 -25.70
CA GLY A 43 -20.57 -16.69 -25.72
C GLY A 43 -21.19 -17.71 -24.75
N VAL A 44 -22.18 -17.25 -23.98
CA VAL A 44 -23.54 -17.84 -23.87
C VAL A 44 -24.55 -16.73 -23.52
N ASN A 45 -25.66 -16.68 -24.26
CA ASN A 45 -26.83 -15.81 -24.05
C ASN A 45 -27.61 -16.17 -22.78
N ASN A 46 -28.15 -15.17 -22.05
CA ASN A 46 -29.56 -15.16 -21.63
C ASN A 46 -30.05 -13.78 -21.14
N ASN A 47 -31.17 -13.33 -21.71
CA ASN A 47 -32.03 -12.23 -21.27
C ASN A 47 -32.49 -12.41 -19.82
N THR A 48 -32.67 -11.33 -19.03
CA THR A 48 -33.95 -10.86 -18.44
C THR A 48 -33.78 -9.42 -17.88
N GLN A 49 -34.89 -8.77 -17.56
CA GLN A 49 -35.16 -7.33 -17.62
C GLN A 49 -34.88 -6.52 -16.34
N ASN A 50 -34.46 -5.26 -16.56
CA ASN A 50 -34.98 -4.01 -15.99
C ASN A 50 -35.76 -4.08 -14.65
N LEU A 51 -35.23 -3.40 -13.62
CA LEU A 51 -35.99 -2.67 -12.59
C LEU A 51 -35.12 -1.55 -11.99
N ASN A 52 -35.58 -0.31 -12.16
CA ASN A 52 -35.00 0.93 -11.63
C ASN A 52 -35.19 1.05 -10.12
N ASN A 53 -34.20 1.62 -9.40
CA ASN A 53 -34.50 2.53 -8.30
C ASN A 53 -33.35 3.53 -8.05
N SER A 54 -33.72 4.80 -7.98
CA SER A 54 -32.87 5.98 -7.87
C SER A 54 -32.51 6.29 -6.41
N ASN A 55 -31.26 6.69 -6.15
CA ASN A 55 -30.85 7.85 -5.33
C ASN A 55 -29.34 7.79 -5.02
N ASN A 56 -28.53 8.32 -5.93
CA ASN A 56 -27.32 9.09 -5.59
C ASN A 56 -26.90 9.90 -6.82
N GLN A 57 -27.24 11.20 -6.86
CA GLN A 57 -26.85 12.12 -7.92
C GLN A 57 -25.56 12.81 -7.52
N ASN A 58 -24.45 12.33 -8.09
CA ASN A 58 -23.47 13.12 -8.85
C ASN A 58 -22.33 12.18 -9.23
N ASN A 59 -22.60 11.38 -10.26
CA ASN A 59 -21.60 10.56 -10.93
C ASN A 59 -21.95 10.58 -12.42
N THR A 60 -21.35 11.51 -13.17
CA THR A 60 -21.53 11.64 -14.61
C THR A 60 -20.73 10.57 -15.34
N ASN A 61 -21.25 9.35 -15.38
CA ASN A 61 -20.86 8.33 -16.35
C ASN A 61 -21.88 8.32 -17.50
N ASN A 62 -21.54 8.96 -18.61
CA ASN A 62 -22.36 9.00 -19.80
C ASN A 62 -21.94 7.87 -20.78
N THR A 63 -22.40 6.65 -20.55
CA THR A 63 -22.36 5.59 -21.58
C THR A 63 -23.55 5.72 -22.52
N SER A 64 -23.36 6.45 -23.62
CA SER A 64 -24.21 6.36 -24.81
C SER A 64 -23.39 5.76 -25.96
N ASN A 65 -23.72 4.52 -26.33
CA ASN A 65 -23.24 3.88 -27.55
C ASN A 65 -23.84 4.59 -28.77
N THR A 66 -23.14 5.59 -29.28
CA THR A 66 -23.26 6.07 -30.65
C THR A 66 -21.88 6.04 -31.28
N THR A 67 -21.75 5.34 -32.40
CA THR A 67 -20.62 5.47 -33.32
C THR A 67 -20.49 6.93 -33.74
N THR A 68 -19.64 7.67 -33.04
CA THR A 68 -19.21 9.03 -33.35
C THR A 68 -17.69 9.02 -33.29
N THR A 69 -17.10 9.45 -34.40
CA THR A 69 -15.68 9.74 -34.58
C THR A 69 -15.06 10.34 -33.32
N ASN A 70 -14.02 9.70 -32.77
CA ASN A 70 -13.22 10.22 -31.66
C ASN A 70 -12.56 11.53 -32.07
N ASN A 71 -13.18 12.64 -31.69
CA ASN A 71 -12.49 13.90 -31.42
C ASN A 71 -12.55 14.09 -29.91
N THR A 72 -11.57 13.55 -29.19
CA THR A 72 -11.28 14.00 -27.83
C THR A 72 -10.63 15.37 -27.97
N THR A 73 -11.40 16.43 -27.80
CA THR A 73 -10.82 17.74 -27.51
C THR A 73 -10.21 17.65 -26.12
N GLU A 74 -8.88 17.70 -26.03
CA GLU A 74 -8.16 17.92 -24.78
C GLU A 74 -8.67 19.23 -24.16
N LEU A 75 -9.06 19.17 -22.89
CA LEU A 75 -9.48 20.34 -22.13
C LEU A 75 -8.25 21.21 -21.86
N THR A 76 -8.38 22.52 -22.01
CA THR A 76 -7.37 23.46 -21.52
C THR A 76 -7.30 23.44 -19.99
N PRO A 77 -6.19 23.86 -19.36
CA PRO A 77 -6.11 23.95 -17.89
C PRO A 77 -7.24 24.79 -17.26
N GLU A 78 -7.68 25.85 -17.94
CA GLU A 78 -8.79 26.70 -17.50
C GLU A 78 -10.13 25.96 -17.56
N GLU A 79 -10.40 25.18 -18.63
CA GLU A 79 -11.61 24.36 -18.76
C GLU A 79 -11.63 23.18 -17.77
N LEU A 80 -10.47 22.57 -17.48
CA LEU A 80 -10.34 21.53 -16.46
C LEU A 80 -10.62 22.10 -15.06
N LEU A 81 -10.07 23.27 -14.74
CA LEU A 81 -10.32 23.94 -13.48
C LEU A 81 -11.81 24.32 -13.35
N GLU A 82 -12.43 24.86 -14.40
CA GLU A 82 -13.86 25.18 -14.40
C GLU A 82 -14.72 23.93 -14.16
N LEU A 83 -14.34 22.78 -14.72
CA LEU A 83 -15.03 21.50 -14.52
C LEU A 83 -14.87 20.96 -13.09
N LEU A 84 -13.66 21.02 -12.53
CA LEU A 84 -13.38 20.59 -11.15
C LEU A 84 -14.15 21.46 -10.15
N CYS A 85 -14.28 22.75 -10.43
CA CYS A 85 -14.84 23.74 -9.52
C CYS A 85 -16.36 23.92 -9.58
N GLN A 86 -17.09 23.16 -10.42
CA GLN A 86 -18.54 23.33 -10.58
C GLN A 86 -19.33 23.16 -9.27
N ASP A 87 -18.87 22.24 -8.43
CA ASP A 87 -19.47 21.90 -7.14
C ASP A 87 -18.50 22.19 -5.97
N ALA A 88 -17.65 23.22 -6.11
CA ALA A 88 -16.69 23.59 -5.07
C ALA A 88 -17.41 23.91 -3.75
N PRO A 89 -16.90 23.42 -2.61
CA PRO A 89 -17.59 23.53 -1.34
C PRO A 89 -17.57 24.96 -0.80
N GLU A 90 -18.72 25.42 -0.29
CA GLU A 90 -18.86 26.73 0.40
C GLU A 90 -18.38 26.69 1.86
N GLU A 91 -18.18 25.50 2.42
CA GLU A 91 -17.69 25.25 3.77
C GLU A 91 -16.39 24.42 3.72
N GLU A 92 -15.69 24.32 4.86
CA GLU A 92 -14.52 23.45 4.97
C GLU A 92 -14.88 21.98 4.70
N VAL A 93 -13.98 21.24 4.05
CA VAL A 93 -14.17 19.82 3.74
C VAL A 93 -13.02 19.03 4.30
N THR A 94 -13.34 17.96 5.02
CA THR A 94 -12.34 17.00 5.50
C THR A 94 -12.28 15.80 4.57
N TYR A 95 -11.08 15.55 4.04
CA TYR A 95 -10.75 14.36 3.29
C TYR A 95 -10.03 13.37 4.19
N PHE A 96 -10.55 12.15 4.24
CA PHE A 96 -9.87 11.00 4.80
C PHE A 96 -9.00 10.40 3.70
N MET A 97 -7.75 10.13 4.02
CA MET A 97 -6.77 9.62 3.07
C MET A 97 -6.05 8.41 3.63
N SER A 98 -5.83 7.40 2.79
CA SER A 98 -4.89 6.32 3.04
C SER A 98 -3.77 6.36 2.00
N ALA A 99 -2.56 6.20 2.50
CA ALA A 99 -1.47 5.64 1.71
C ALA A 99 -1.54 4.12 1.93
N ASP A 100 -1.04 3.35 0.97
CA ASP A 100 -0.82 1.90 1.13
C ASP A 100 0.08 1.62 2.36
N ASP A 101 0.11 0.38 2.82
CA ASP A 101 1.04 -0.07 3.86
C ASP A 101 2.46 0.36 3.52
N SER A 102 3.20 0.94 4.48
CA SER A 102 4.48 1.57 4.16
C SER A 102 5.53 0.55 3.69
N GLY A 103 5.33 -0.74 3.98
CA GLY A 103 6.15 -1.83 3.45
C GLY A 103 5.79 -2.27 2.02
N SER A 104 4.65 -1.86 1.46
CA SER A 104 4.24 -2.23 0.10
C SER A 104 5.08 -1.50 -0.94
N GLN A 105 5.88 -2.27 -1.69
CA GLN A 105 6.92 -1.75 -2.61
C GLN A 105 7.02 -2.57 -3.91
N ALA A 106 6.14 -3.56 -4.11
CA ALA A 106 6.27 -4.55 -5.17
C ALA A 106 6.27 -3.97 -6.59
N HIS A 107 5.42 -2.99 -6.90
CA HIS A 107 5.31 -2.39 -8.24
C HIS A 107 6.54 -1.56 -8.61
N ALA A 108 7.19 -0.91 -7.63
CA ALA A 108 8.45 -0.21 -7.86
C ALA A 108 9.57 -1.20 -8.20
N MET A 109 9.67 -2.29 -7.44
CA MET A 109 10.64 -3.36 -7.69
C MET A 109 10.38 -4.09 -9.02
N LEU A 110 9.12 -4.38 -9.32
CA LEU A 110 8.69 -4.99 -10.58
C LEU A 110 9.02 -4.07 -11.77
N ALA A 111 8.80 -2.76 -11.63
CA ALA A 111 9.16 -1.79 -12.66
C ALA A 111 10.67 -1.76 -12.89
N LYS A 112 11.48 -1.63 -11.83
CA LYS A 112 12.94 -1.68 -11.88
C LYS A 112 13.41 -2.93 -12.63
N HIS A 113 12.91 -4.10 -12.25
CA HIS A 113 13.23 -5.38 -12.88
C HIS A 113 12.87 -5.44 -14.37
N ASN A 114 11.64 -5.05 -14.73
CA ASN A 114 11.20 -5.04 -16.12
C ASN A 114 12.03 -4.07 -16.98
N ILE A 115 12.36 -2.90 -16.44
CA ILE A 115 13.20 -1.92 -17.12
C ILE A 115 14.60 -2.48 -17.37
N GLN A 116 15.22 -3.09 -16.36
CA GLN A 116 16.56 -3.69 -16.46
C GLN A 116 16.61 -4.85 -17.48
N LYS A 117 15.50 -5.59 -17.66
CA LYS A 117 15.36 -6.62 -18.70
C LYS A 117 15.03 -6.06 -20.09
N GLY A 118 14.87 -4.74 -20.24
CA GLY A 118 14.55 -4.08 -21.51
C GLY A 118 13.07 -4.14 -21.89
N SER A 119 12.18 -4.32 -20.91
CA SER A 119 10.74 -4.55 -21.08
C SER A 119 9.87 -3.39 -20.60
N CYS A 120 10.32 -2.13 -20.76
CA CYS A 120 9.56 -0.96 -20.30
C CYS A 120 8.12 -0.88 -20.86
N TYR A 121 7.89 -1.37 -22.09
CA TYR A 121 6.54 -1.40 -22.70
C TYR A 121 5.54 -2.28 -21.92
N TYR A 122 6.02 -3.28 -21.17
CA TYR A 122 5.17 -4.13 -20.32
C TYR A 122 4.44 -3.32 -19.24
N LEU A 123 5.08 -2.26 -18.74
CA LEU A 123 4.54 -1.38 -17.69
C LEU A 123 3.39 -0.49 -18.18
N MET A 124 3.21 -0.34 -19.50
CA MET A 124 2.04 0.34 -20.06
C MET A 124 0.80 -0.55 -20.04
N GLY A 125 0.98 -1.87 -20.07
CA GLY A 125 -0.11 -2.85 -19.95
C GLY A 125 -0.45 -3.22 -18.51
N ASN A 126 0.49 -3.00 -17.60
CA ASN A 126 0.36 -3.22 -16.16
C ASN A 126 0.88 -1.97 -15.44
N PRO A 127 0.07 -0.89 -15.39
CA PRO A 127 0.52 0.40 -14.88
C PRO A 127 0.94 0.27 -13.41
N PRO A 128 2.15 0.73 -13.04
CA PRO A 128 2.56 0.80 -11.66
C PRO A 128 1.67 1.73 -10.84
N ARG A 129 1.65 1.50 -9.53
CA ARG A 129 0.98 2.36 -8.54
C ARG A 129 1.93 3.41 -8.04
N GLU A 130 1.53 4.68 -8.13
CA GLU A 130 2.40 5.80 -7.76
C GLU A 130 2.79 5.77 -6.28
N TYR A 131 1.89 5.38 -5.38
CA TYR A 131 2.17 5.32 -3.94
C TYR A 131 3.21 4.26 -3.55
N GLU A 132 3.30 3.12 -4.23
CA GLU A 132 4.34 2.13 -3.94
C GLU A 132 5.74 2.63 -4.33
N PHE A 133 5.83 3.59 -5.26
CA PHE A 133 7.10 4.24 -5.59
C PHE A 133 7.48 5.25 -4.50
N LEU A 134 6.50 5.94 -3.93
CA LEU A 134 6.70 6.81 -2.77
C LEU A 134 7.12 6.02 -1.52
N ASN A 135 6.65 4.77 -1.36
CA ASN A 135 7.10 3.86 -0.31
C ASN A 135 8.51 3.31 -0.58
N TYR A 136 8.84 3.00 -1.84
CA TYR A 136 10.10 2.36 -2.21
C TYR A 136 11.32 3.29 -2.14
N TYR A 137 11.18 4.54 -2.58
CA TYR A 137 12.27 5.52 -2.56
C TYR A 137 12.33 6.25 -1.21
N SER A 138 13.55 6.60 -0.79
CA SER A 138 13.80 7.10 0.55
C SER A 138 13.50 8.59 0.72
N PHE A 139 13.02 9.00 1.89
CA PHE A 139 12.83 10.41 2.23
C PHE A 139 13.39 10.69 3.61
N ASN A 140 14.19 11.76 3.71
CA ASN A 140 14.83 12.12 4.97
C ASN A 140 13.92 13.02 5.81
N TYR A 141 13.24 12.44 6.80
CA TYR A 141 12.42 13.16 7.77
C TYR A 141 13.09 13.29 9.14
N GLU A 142 12.81 14.40 9.81
CA GLU A 142 13.02 14.48 11.25
C GLU A 142 12.05 13.53 11.95
N ARG A 143 12.58 12.74 12.88
CA ARG A 143 11.85 11.64 13.50
C ARG A 143 11.22 12.10 14.81
N PRO A 144 9.92 11.82 15.06
CA PRO A 144 9.25 12.20 16.28
C PRO A 144 9.77 11.39 17.48
N ALA A 145 9.32 11.77 18.68
CA ALA A 145 9.59 10.99 19.89
C ALA A 145 8.97 9.59 19.80
N ALA A 146 9.56 8.62 20.52
CA ALA A 146 9.10 7.25 20.52
C ALA A 146 7.60 7.12 20.85
N GLY A 147 6.87 6.35 20.04
CA GLY A 147 5.42 6.12 20.17
C GLY A 147 4.54 7.25 19.67
N SER A 148 5.11 8.27 19.01
CA SER A 148 4.38 9.38 18.39
C SER A 148 4.55 9.36 16.88
N LEU A 149 3.58 9.89 16.13
CA LEU A 149 3.72 10.19 14.72
C LEU A 149 3.94 11.69 14.50
N GLY A 150 4.81 12.03 13.56
CA GLY A 150 5.02 13.41 13.11
C GLY A 150 4.22 13.70 11.85
N ILE A 151 3.71 14.93 11.70
CA ILE A 151 3.04 15.41 10.48
C ILE A 151 3.92 16.48 9.83
N THR A 152 4.38 16.24 8.62
CA THR A 152 5.27 17.15 7.87
C THR A 152 4.66 17.51 6.51
N PRO A 153 3.84 18.58 6.44
CA PRO A 153 3.29 19.06 5.17
C PRO A 153 4.29 19.96 4.42
N GLN A 154 4.29 19.88 3.10
CA GLN A 154 4.98 20.79 2.19
C GLN A 154 4.02 21.17 1.06
N MET A 155 4.00 22.44 0.67
CA MET A 155 3.13 22.94 -0.39
C MET A 155 3.91 23.84 -1.36
N MET A 156 3.58 23.76 -2.63
CA MET A 156 3.99 24.75 -3.63
C MET A 156 2.84 25.05 -4.57
N LEU A 157 2.80 26.27 -5.10
CA LEU A 157 1.99 26.61 -6.26
C LEU A 157 2.79 26.27 -7.52
N ASP A 158 2.29 25.35 -8.33
CA ASP A 158 2.93 24.94 -9.58
C ASP A 158 2.47 25.81 -10.76
N ASN A 159 3.17 25.70 -11.89
CA ASN A 159 2.96 26.53 -13.07
C ASN A 159 1.63 26.25 -13.78
N ASP A 160 1.00 25.12 -13.48
CA ASP A 160 -0.35 24.75 -13.92
C ASP A 160 -1.45 25.49 -13.13
N GLY A 161 -1.06 26.28 -12.11
CA GLY A 161 -1.99 27.00 -11.24
C GLY A 161 -2.54 26.15 -10.09
N MET A 162 -2.11 24.89 -9.97
CA MET A 162 -2.53 23.96 -8.93
C MET A 162 -1.55 24.01 -7.76
N TYR A 163 -2.07 23.80 -6.55
CA TYR A 163 -1.23 23.64 -5.37
C TYR A 163 -0.81 22.17 -5.27
N LYS A 164 0.49 21.89 -5.34
CA LYS A 164 1.00 20.55 -5.02
C LYS A 164 1.18 20.48 -3.50
N LEU A 165 0.66 19.42 -2.89
CA LEU A 165 0.73 19.18 -1.46
C LEU A 165 1.28 17.77 -1.21
N LEU A 166 2.36 17.70 -0.43
CA LEU A 166 2.87 16.46 0.14
C LEU A 166 2.69 16.52 1.65
N VAL A 167 2.04 15.51 2.22
CA VAL A 167 2.02 15.30 3.68
C VAL A 167 2.81 14.04 3.98
N GLY A 168 3.88 14.17 4.77
CA GLY A 168 4.59 13.03 5.34
C GLY A 168 4.10 12.73 6.75
N VAL A 169 3.53 11.54 6.96
CA VAL A 169 3.24 11.01 8.30
C VAL A 169 4.37 10.08 8.70
N VAL A 170 5.16 10.49 9.69
CA VAL A 170 6.48 9.93 9.97
C VAL A 170 6.47 9.19 11.30
N SER A 171 6.99 7.96 11.33
CA SER A 171 7.18 7.20 12.57
C SER A 171 8.51 7.50 13.25
N GLU A 172 8.60 7.15 14.53
CA GLU A 172 9.80 7.27 15.33
C GLU A 172 10.98 6.46 14.79
N SER A 173 12.18 6.80 15.25
CA SER A 173 13.36 5.96 15.04
C SER A 173 13.36 4.73 15.96
N ARG A 174 13.78 3.58 15.41
CA ARG A 174 13.95 2.34 16.14
C ARG A 174 15.16 1.57 15.62
N GLU A 175 16.06 1.19 16.50
CA GLU A 175 17.17 0.29 16.14
C GLU A 175 16.70 -1.16 16.06
N ILE A 176 17.38 -2.00 15.27
CA ILE A 176 17.03 -3.42 15.14
C ILE A 176 17.12 -4.13 16.49
N GLU A 177 18.03 -3.72 17.36
CA GLU A 177 18.20 -4.28 18.70
C GLU A 177 16.99 -3.99 19.60
N ASP A 178 16.30 -2.87 19.38
CA ASP A 178 15.15 -2.43 20.16
C ASP A 178 13.82 -2.99 19.63
N ARG A 179 13.83 -3.69 18.49
CA ARG A 179 12.64 -4.36 17.95
C ARG A 179 12.05 -5.35 18.94
N ARG A 180 10.78 -5.70 18.79
CA ARG A 180 10.16 -6.79 19.55
C ARG A 180 10.63 -8.16 19.04
N SER A 181 10.58 -9.16 19.90
CA SER A 181 10.75 -10.54 19.45
C SER A 181 9.66 -10.90 18.44
N LEU A 182 10.03 -11.65 17.40
CA LEU A 182 9.18 -11.98 16.28
C LEU A 182 8.81 -13.47 16.30
N HIS A 183 7.59 -13.76 15.91
CA HIS A 183 7.18 -15.07 15.43
C HIS A 183 7.10 -15.00 13.91
N PHE A 184 8.11 -15.56 13.25
CA PHE A 184 8.13 -15.69 11.80
C PHE A 184 7.32 -16.93 11.43
N VAL A 185 6.18 -16.73 10.77
CA VAL A 185 5.33 -17.80 10.25
C VAL A 185 5.45 -17.82 8.74
N PHE A 186 6.19 -18.77 8.19
CA PHE A 186 6.41 -18.90 6.76
C PHE A 186 5.39 -19.86 6.16
N SER A 187 4.59 -19.35 5.22
CA SER A 187 3.70 -20.10 4.34
C SER A 187 4.34 -20.15 2.95
N ILE A 188 5.01 -21.25 2.64
CA ILE A 188 5.87 -21.37 1.46
C ILE A 188 5.22 -22.25 0.39
N ASP A 189 4.94 -21.66 -0.77
CA ASP A 189 4.57 -22.39 -1.96
C ASP A 189 5.76 -23.25 -2.44
N THR A 190 5.54 -24.56 -2.53
CA THR A 190 6.48 -25.51 -3.13
C THR A 190 5.81 -26.28 -4.27
N SER A 191 4.79 -25.72 -4.90
CA SER A 191 4.13 -26.32 -6.06
C SER A 191 5.06 -26.47 -7.27
N GLY A 192 4.66 -27.27 -8.27
CA GLY A 192 5.50 -27.55 -9.44
C GLY A 192 5.91 -26.31 -10.25
N SER A 193 5.15 -25.21 -10.21
CA SER A 193 5.49 -23.95 -10.89
C SER A 193 6.67 -23.23 -10.24
N MET A 194 6.90 -23.48 -8.95
CA MET A 194 8.05 -22.94 -8.19
C MET A 194 9.40 -23.52 -8.65
N SER A 195 9.41 -24.57 -9.48
CA SER A 195 10.64 -25.21 -9.94
C SER A 195 11.59 -24.23 -10.64
N GLY A 196 12.84 -24.19 -10.17
CA GLY A 196 13.89 -23.36 -10.76
C GLY A 196 14.07 -22.03 -10.03
N GLU A 197 14.05 -20.94 -10.77
CA GLU A 197 14.31 -19.59 -10.25
C GLU A 197 13.34 -19.16 -9.13
N PRO A 198 12.00 -19.41 -9.20
CA PRO A 198 11.10 -18.97 -8.14
C PRO A 198 11.42 -19.59 -6.77
N LEU A 199 11.66 -20.90 -6.69
CA LEU A 199 12.04 -21.54 -5.42
C LEU A 199 13.44 -21.12 -4.94
N GLU A 200 14.38 -20.83 -5.84
CA GLU A 200 15.66 -20.26 -5.41
C GLU A 200 15.48 -18.83 -4.87
N ASN A 201 14.58 -18.02 -5.45
CA ASN A 201 14.20 -16.72 -4.90
C ASN A 201 13.56 -16.83 -3.51
N VAL A 202 12.70 -17.83 -3.26
CA VAL A 202 12.22 -18.15 -1.90
C VAL A 202 13.40 -18.39 -0.96
N LYS A 203 14.38 -19.19 -1.37
CA LYS A 203 15.56 -19.47 -0.54
C LYS A 203 16.40 -18.21 -0.33
N HIS A 204 16.52 -17.33 -1.31
CA HIS A 204 17.20 -16.05 -1.16
C HIS A 204 16.50 -15.17 -0.10
N VAL A 205 15.16 -15.07 -0.15
CA VAL A 205 14.36 -14.37 0.87
C VAL A 205 14.62 -14.91 2.27
N LEU A 206 14.50 -16.23 2.45
CA LEU A 206 14.68 -16.87 3.76
C LEU A 206 16.13 -16.72 4.27
N ARG A 207 17.12 -16.78 3.38
CA ARG A 207 18.53 -16.53 3.72
C ARG A 207 18.81 -15.07 4.04
N ALA A 208 18.14 -14.11 3.40
CA ALA A 208 18.28 -12.68 3.71
C ALA A 208 17.71 -12.34 5.10
N LEU A 209 16.66 -13.04 5.53
CA LEU A 209 16.08 -12.91 6.87
C LEU A 209 16.93 -13.56 7.97
N ALA A 210 17.62 -14.68 7.69
CA ALA A 210 18.31 -15.47 8.71
C ALA A 210 19.34 -14.69 9.56
N PRO A 211 20.17 -13.77 9.01
CA PRO A 211 21.07 -12.94 9.80
C PRO A 211 20.38 -11.98 10.78
N ARG A 212 19.10 -11.65 10.54
CA ARG A 212 18.32 -10.70 11.35
C ARG A 212 17.52 -11.36 12.46
N MET A 213 17.44 -12.70 12.46
CA MET A 213 16.83 -13.47 13.53
C MET A 213 17.72 -13.45 14.80
N ARG A 214 17.10 -13.50 15.98
CA ARG A 214 17.82 -13.46 17.27
C ARG A 214 17.18 -14.35 18.32
N VAL A 215 17.92 -14.58 19.41
CA VAL A 215 17.41 -15.29 20.58
C VAL A 215 16.13 -14.62 21.10
N GLY A 216 15.07 -15.41 21.28
CA GLY A 216 13.75 -14.96 21.69
C GLY A 216 12.76 -14.83 20.53
N ASP A 217 13.22 -14.85 19.28
CA ASP A 217 12.35 -15.09 18.13
C ASP A 217 11.98 -16.59 18.04
N ILE A 218 10.85 -16.87 17.40
CA ILE A 218 10.43 -18.23 17.04
C ILE A 218 10.09 -18.31 15.55
N VAL A 219 10.32 -19.48 14.96
CA VAL A 219 10.01 -19.76 13.55
C VAL A 219 9.00 -20.89 13.45
N SER A 220 7.96 -20.68 12.67
CA SER A 220 7.09 -21.73 12.16
C SER A 220 7.16 -21.71 10.65
N LEU A 221 7.36 -22.85 10.02
CA LEU A 221 7.50 -22.95 8.57
C LEU A 221 6.64 -24.11 8.09
N VAL A 222 5.64 -23.78 7.28
CA VAL A 222 4.82 -24.72 6.52
C VAL A 222 5.15 -24.58 5.04
N GLU A 223 5.56 -25.68 4.43
CA GLU A 223 5.57 -25.77 2.97
C GLU A 223 4.27 -26.38 2.48
N TRP A 224 3.82 -25.97 1.30
CA TRP A 224 2.60 -26.49 0.72
C TRP A 224 2.66 -26.61 -0.80
N SER A 225 2.06 -27.69 -1.28
CA SER A 225 1.79 -27.97 -2.69
C SER A 225 0.39 -28.57 -2.80
N ASN A 226 0.23 -29.85 -3.18
CA ASN A 226 -1.03 -30.59 -3.05
C ASN A 226 -1.26 -31.15 -1.64
N THR A 227 -0.28 -31.00 -0.76
CA THR A 227 -0.31 -31.29 0.67
C THR A 227 0.52 -30.24 1.38
N GLN A 228 0.27 -30.07 2.67
CA GLN A 228 0.99 -29.16 3.55
C GLN A 228 1.82 -29.95 4.58
N GLU A 229 3.05 -29.53 4.83
CA GLU A 229 3.94 -30.11 5.82
C GLU A 229 4.56 -29.02 6.69
N VAL A 230 4.42 -29.16 8.01
CA VAL A 230 5.05 -28.27 8.99
C VAL A 230 6.48 -28.75 9.21
N LEU A 231 7.45 -28.01 8.67
CA LEU A 231 8.88 -28.31 8.77
C LEU A 231 9.50 -27.77 10.06
N LEU A 232 8.96 -26.66 10.56
CA LEU A 232 9.30 -26.08 11.87
C LEU A 232 8.03 -25.65 12.58
N GLU A 233 7.88 -26.04 13.85
CA GLU A 233 6.74 -25.66 14.69
C GLU A 233 7.26 -24.90 15.91
N ALA A 234 7.05 -23.57 15.93
CA ALA A 234 7.54 -22.65 16.95
C ALA A 234 9.00 -22.90 17.41
N HIS A 235 9.88 -23.21 16.45
CA HIS A 235 11.29 -23.44 16.69
C HIS A 235 11.93 -22.20 17.31
N GLU A 236 12.54 -22.36 18.48
CA GLU A 236 13.26 -21.27 19.16
C GLU A 236 14.57 -20.97 18.42
N VAL A 237 14.70 -19.73 17.95
CA VAL A 237 15.91 -19.29 17.25
C VAL A 237 17.09 -19.24 18.21
N SER A 238 18.16 -19.97 17.89
CA SER A 238 19.40 -19.99 18.70
C SER A 238 20.29 -18.77 18.50
N GLY A 239 20.08 -18.03 17.40
CA GLY A 239 20.76 -16.78 17.06
C GLY A 239 20.70 -16.48 15.55
N PRO A 240 21.41 -15.43 15.10
CA PRO A 240 21.56 -15.14 13.67
C PRO A 240 22.09 -16.36 12.91
N ASN A 241 21.51 -16.63 11.73
CA ASN A 241 21.86 -17.78 10.88
C ASN A 241 21.69 -19.13 11.58
N ASP A 242 20.58 -19.28 12.30
CA ASP A 242 20.19 -20.54 12.94
C ASP A 242 20.31 -21.73 11.97
N LEU A 243 21.08 -22.74 12.36
CA LEU A 243 21.45 -23.85 11.47
C LEU A 243 20.26 -24.76 11.16
N ASP A 244 19.34 -24.95 12.10
CA ASP A 244 18.17 -25.80 11.88
C ASP A 244 17.22 -25.14 10.88
N PHE A 245 17.01 -23.82 11.02
CA PHE A 245 16.30 -23.03 10.02
C PHE A 245 16.96 -23.11 8.63
N LEU A 246 18.26 -22.83 8.53
CA LEU A 246 18.96 -22.86 7.24
C LEU A 246 19.00 -24.26 6.60
N ASN A 247 19.04 -25.32 7.40
CA ASN A 247 18.94 -26.69 6.90
C ASN A 247 17.57 -26.97 6.29
N VAL A 248 16.48 -26.49 6.89
CA VAL A 248 15.13 -26.57 6.31
C VAL A 248 15.08 -25.82 4.98
N VAL A 249 15.54 -24.56 4.96
CA VAL A 249 15.59 -23.72 3.74
C VAL A 249 16.34 -24.41 2.60
N ASN A 250 17.51 -24.99 2.88
CA ASN A 250 18.33 -25.64 1.86
C ASN A 250 17.69 -26.91 1.27
N ASN A 251 16.79 -27.56 2.01
CA ASN A 251 16.14 -28.80 1.58
C ASN A 251 14.78 -28.59 0.92
N LEU A 252 14.27 -27.35 0.86
CA LEU A 252 13.04 -27.02 0.14
C LEU A 252 13.13 -27.48 -1.33
N ALA A 253 12.08 -28.17 -1.79
CA ALA A 253 11.99 -28.73 -3.13
C ALA A 253 10.58 -28.58 -3.69
N SER A 254 10.47 -28.23 -4.96
CA SER A 254 9.18 -28.07 -5.64
C SER A 254 8.58 -29.42 -6.05
N SER A 255 7.30 -29.64 -5.79
CA SER A 255 6.53 -30.80 -6.25
C SER A 255 5.03 -30.51 -6.29
N GLY A 256 4.25 -31.38 -6.95
CA GLY A 256 2.79 -31.35 -6.81
C GLY A 256 2.06 -30.17 -7.47
N SER A 257 0.77 -30.04 -7.13
CA SER A 257 -0.10 -28.91 -7.51
C SER A 257 -0.10 -27.84 -6.42
N THR A 258 -1.05 -26.91 -6.44
CA THR A 258 -1.16 -25.80 -5.50
C THR A 258 -2.42 -25.92 -4.64
N ASP A 259 -2.28 -25.82 -3.32
CA ASP A 259 -3.36 -25.75 -2.32
C ASP A 259 -3.05 -24.61 -1.33
N LEU A 260 -3.24 -23.37 -1.80
CA LEU A 260 -3.02 -22.16 -1.03
C LEU A 260 -3.87 -22.14 0.25
N HIS A 261 -5.10 -22.62 0.15
CA HIS A 261 -6.04 -22.75 1.27
C HIS A 261 -5.43 -23.49 2.44
N ALA A 262 -5.02 -24.74 2.21
CA ALA A 262 -4.48 -25.60 3.25
C ALA A 262 -3.19 -25.03 3.85
N GLY A 263 -2.34 -24.41 3.00
CA GLY A 263 -1.13 -23.72 3.42
C GLY A 263 -1.42 -22.54 4.35
N LEU A 264 -2.31 -21.64 3.95
CA LEU A 264 -2.67 -20.46 4.74
C LEU A 264 -3.39 -20.82 6.04
N VAL A 265 -4.36 -21.76 6.03
CA VAL A 265 -5.02 -22.23 7.25
C VAL A 265 -3.97 -22.72 8.24
N THR A 266 -3.04 -23.57 7.79
CA THR A 266 -2.01 -24.14 8.66
C THR A 266 -1.08 -23.06 9.20
N ALA A 267 -0.69 -22.08 8.37
CA ALA A 267 0.11 -20.95 8.81
C ALA A 267 -0.61 -20.12 9.87
N TYR A 268 -1.87 -19.77 9.66
CA TYR A 268 -2.65 -19.02 10.64
C TYR A 268 -2.96 -19.83 11.91
N ASP A 269 -3.17 -21.14 11.82
CA ASP A 269 -3.30 -22.01 12.99
C ASP A 269 -2.03 -21.97 13.84
N LEU A 270 -0.85 -22.05 13.22
CA LEU A 270 0.44 -21.91 13.92
C LEU A 270 0.61 -20.52 14.52
N ALA A 271 0.24 -19.47 13.77
CA ALA A 271 0.29 -18.09 14.24
C ALA A 271 -0.56 -17.87 15.49
N ASN A 272 -1.79 -18.40 15.49
CA ASN A 272 -2.73 -18.31 16.62
C ASN A 272 -2.32 -19.20 17.79
N GLN A 273 -1.87 -20.43 17.53
CA GLN A 273 -1.47 -21.39 18.56
C GLN A 273 -0.30 -20.88 19.42
N TYR A 274 0.63 -20.15 18.81
CA TYR A 274 1.84 -19.65 19.46
C TYR A 274 1.84 -18.14 19.69
N TYR A 275 0.67 -17.52 19.55
CA TYR A 275 0.46 -16.11 19.81
C TYR A 275 0.91 -15.68 21.21
N SER A 276 1.52 -14.50 21.30
CA SER A 276 1.89 -13.87 22.57
C SER A 276 1.84 -12.36 22.42
N ALA A 277 1.24 -11.65 23.37
CA ALA A 277 1.22 -10.19 23.39
C ALA A 277 2.63 -9.55 23.52
N GLU A 278 3.64 -10.33 23.91
CA GLU A 278 5.04 -9.89 24.00
C GLU A 278 5.82 -10.10 22.70
N ARG A 279 5.22 -10.74 21.68
CA ARG A 279 5.81 -10.98 20.36
C ARG A 279 4.93 -10.39 19.27
N LEU A 280 5.57 -9.93 18.19
CA LEU A 280 4.86 -9.66 16.95
C LEU A 280 4.84 -10.93 16.10
N THR A 281 3.70 -11.24 15.49
CA THR A 281 3.60 -12.38 14.58
C THR A 281 3.51 -11.89 13.14
N ARG A 282 4.40 -12.39 12.28
CA ARG A 282 4.43 -12.06 10.84
C ARG A 282 4.23 -13.32 10.03
N VAL A 283 3.14 -13.35 9.26
CA VAL A 283 2.82 -14.43 8.31
C VAL A 283 3.37 -14.06 6.95
N PHE A 284 4.45 -14.71 6.53
CA PHE A 284 5.06 -14.54 5.22
C PHE A 284 4.43 -15.52 4.24
N LEU A 285 3.62 -15.03 3.32
CA LEU A 285 3.13 -15.81 2.18
C LEU A 285 4.12 -15.63 1.02
N VAL A 286 4.78 -16.70 0.60
CA VAL A 286 5.75 -16.65 -0.50
C VAL A 286 5.32 -17.58 -1.62
N SER A 287 5.08 -17.03 -2.82
CA SER A 287 4.58 -17.78 -3.97
C SER A 287 4.99 -17.14 -5.30
N ASP A 288 4.97 -17.92 -6.38
CA ASP A 288 5.10 -17.45 -7.76
C ASP A 288 3.77 -17.00 -8.38
N GLY A 289 2.67 -17.03 -7.61
CA GLY A 289 1.36 -16.56 -8.05
C GLY A 289 0.64 -17.54 -8.97
N GLY A 290 1.17 -18.76 -9.12
CA GLY A 290 0.48 -19.88 -9.79
C GLY A 290 -0.70 -20.44 -8.98
N ALA A 291 -0.83 -20.03 -7.72
CA ALA A 291 -2.01 -20.31 -6.92
C ALA A 291 -3.23 -19.55 -7.44
N ASN A 292 -4.37 -20.22 -7.63
CA ASN A 292 -5.64 -19.50 -7.71
C ASN A 292 -6.15 -19.32 -6.28
N THR A 293 -6.50 -18.09 -5.87
CA THR A 293 -7.26 -17.90 -4.62
C THR A 293 -8.70 -18.33 -4.84
N GLY A 294 -9.24 -19.10 -3.90
CA GLY A 294 -10.66 -19.33 -3.78
C GLY A 294 -11.33 -18.31 -2.86
N ILE A 295 -12.66 -18.21 -2.92
CA ILE A 295 -13.48 -17.43 -1.98
C ILE A 295 -13.14 -17.80 -0.53
N THR A 296 -12.92 -19.09 -0.26
CA THR A 296 -12.58 -19.56 1.09
C THR A 296 -11.23 -19.02 1.57
N ASP A 297 -10.27 -18.81 0.67
CA ASP A 297 -8.96 -18.25 1.01
C ASP A 297 -9.09 -16.80 1.40
N GLU A 298 -9.82 -16.02 0.59
CA GLU A 298 -10.15 -14.63 0.92
C GLU A 298 -10.91 -14.52 2.24
N GLU A 299 -11.85 -15.44 2.50
CA GLU A 299 -12.59 -15.49 3.77
C GLU A 299 -11.66 -15.81 4.94
N ILE A 300 -10.71 -16.74 4.80
CA ILE A 300 -9.72 -17.03 5.84
C ILE A 300 -8.83 -15.83 6.08
N ILE A 301 -8.30 -15.21 5.03
CA ILE A 301 -7.41 -14.06 5.16
C ILE A 301 -8.18 -12.89 5.79
N GLY A 302 -9.39 -12.61 5.31
CA GLY A 302 -10.25 -11.57 5.85
C GLY A 302 -10.70 -11.85 7.28
N ASN A 303 -11.02 -13.10 7.63
CA ASN A 303 -11.34 -13.51 9.01
C ASN A 303 -10.11 -13.41 9.90
N ALA A 304 -8.94 -13.86 9.42
CA ALA A 304 -7.69 -13.74 10.12
C ALA A 304 -7.38 -12.27 10.41
N ALA A 305 -7.35 -11.44 9.38
CA ALA A 305 -7.14 -10.01 9.53
C ALA A 305 -8.17 -9.35 10.45
N SER A 306 -9.47 -9.57 10.26
CA SER A 306 -10.53 -8.96 11.09
C SER A 306 -10.53 -9.45 12.54
N MET A 307 -10.18 -10.72 12.79
CA MET A 307 -10.05 -11.28 14.14
C MET A 307 -8.73 -10.85 14.81
N GLN A 308 -7.68 -10.58 14.03
CA GLN A 308 -6.31 -10.40 14.52
C GLN A 308 -5.74 -8.98 14.34
N GLU A 309 -6.53 -8.00 13.82
CA GLU A 309 -6.23 -6.56 14.00
C GLU A 309 -6.00 -6.24 15.49
N GLY A 310 -6.70 -6.97 16.37
CA GLY A 310 -6.53 -6.89 17.82
C GLY A 310 -5.30 -7.65 18.36
N GLU A 311 -4.78 -8.66 17.64
CA GLU A 311 -3.79 -9.61 18.15
C GLU A 311 -2.37 -9.32 17.64
N GLY A 312 -2.16 -8.68 16.50
CA GLY A 312 -0.81 -8.36 16.00
C GLY A 312 -0.19 -9.48 15.15
N ILE A 313 -1.06 -10.15 14.40
CA ILE A 313 -0.70 -11.04 13.29
C ILE A 313 -0.87 -10.23 12.01
N PHE A 314 0.20 -10.09 11.24
CA PHE A 314 0.20 -9.33 10.00
C PHE A 314 0.81 -10.15 8.87
N MET A 315 0.26 -10.03 7.67
CA MET A 315 0.77 -10.71 6.49
C MET A 315 1.90 -9.93 5.83
N ILE A 316 2.80 -10.62 5.14
CA ILE A 316 3.66 -10.06 4.10
C ILE A 316 3.57 -11.01 2.91
N GLY A 317 3.11 -10.50 1.77
CA GLY A 317 3.08 -11.23 0.53
C GLY A 317 4.39 -11.04 -0.23
N ILE A 318 5.02 -12.12 -0.68
CA ILE A 318 6.26 -12.08 -1.43
C ILE A 318 6.07 -12.83 -2.75
N GLY A 319 6.07 -12.07 -3.85
CA GLY A 319 6.06 -12.62 -5.21
C GLY A 319 7.47 -12.96 -5.67
N THR A 320 7.68 -14.17 -6.21
CA THR A 320 9.04 -14.66 -6.57
C THR A 320 9.27 -14.93 -8.06
N SER A 321 8.34 -14.56 -8.94
CA SER A 321 8.36 -14.90 -10.37
C SER A 321 7.94 -13.74 -11.28
N ASP A 322 8.48 -13.72 -12.51
CA ASP A 322 8.11 -12.75 -13.55
C ASP A 322 6.68 -12.96 -14.10
N TYR A 323 6.15 -14.17 -14.01
CA TYR A 323 4.83 -14.56 -14.56
C TYR A 323 3.76 -14.63 -13.46
N TYR A 324 3.84 -13.67 -12.55
CA TYR A 324 3.09 -13.62 -11.31
C TYR A 324 1.74 -12.91 -11.47
N ASN A 325 0.71 -13.37 -10.74
CA ASN A 325 -0.57 -12.68 -10.68
C ASN A 325 -0.51 -11.54 -9.64
N HIS A 326 0.00 -10.37 -10.04
CA HIS A 326 0.20 -9.22 -9.14
C HIS A 326 -1.09 -8.81 -8.42
N GLN A 327 -2.23 -8.85 -9.12
CA GLN A 327 -3.56 -8.56 -8.57
C GLN A 327 -3.96 -9.54 -7.45
N LEU A 328 -3.50 -10.80 -7.56
CA LEU A 328 -3.76 -11.80 -6.53
C LEU A 328 -2.98 -11.53 -5.25
N MET A 329 -1.66 -11.24 -5.34
CA MET A 329 -0.90 -10.98 -4.10
C MET A 329 -1.49 -9.80 -3.40
N ASP A 330 -1.71 -8.75 -4.18
CA ASP A 330 -2.27 -7.50 -3.74
C ASP A 330 -3.58 -7.72 -2.98
N ARG A 331 -4.51 -8.43 -3.60
CA ARG A 331 -5.79 -8.78 -2.97
C ARG A 331 -5.61 -9.54 -1.65
N VAL A 332 -4.66 -10.46 -1.61
CA VAL A 332 -4.36 -11.28 -0.43
C VAL A 332 -3.69 -10.44 0.66
N THR A 333 -2.77 -9.54 0.32
CA THR A 333 -2.08 -8.66 1.29
C THR A 333 -3.00 -7.56 1.81
N ASP A 334 -3.90 -7.02 0.98
CA ASP A 334 -4.94 -6.08 1.38
C ASP A 334 -5.88 -6.69 2.41
N LEU A 335 -6.29 -7.94 2.15
CA LEU A 335 -7.11 -8.70 3.08
C LEU A 335 -6.31 -9.04 4.34
N GLY A 336 -5.02 -9.37 4.20
CA GLY A 336 -4.12 -9.78 5.29
C GLY A 336 -3.54 -8.62 6.11
N ARG A 337 -3.90 -7.37 5.75
CA ARG A 337 -3.43 -6.11 6.36
C ARG A 337 -1.92 -6.04 6.45
N GLY A 338 -1.30 -6.21 5.30
CA GLY A 338 0.12 -6.46 5.19
C GLY A 338 0.72 -5.84 3.95
N ALA A 339 2.05 -5.84 3.94
CA ALA A 339 2.82 -5.36 2.81
C ALA A 339 2.89 -6.38 1.67
N TYR A 340 2.98 -5.88 0.44
CA TYR A 340 3.34 -6.66 -0.73
C TYR A 340 4.75 -6.29 -1.24
N VAL A 341 5.61 -7.31 -1.34
CA VAL A 341 6.99 -7.18 -1.82
C VAL A 341 7.26 -8.14 -2.97
N TYR A 342 8.16 -7.77 -3.88
CA TYR A 342 8.56 -8.58 -5.02
C TYR A 342 10.06 -8.92 -4.94
N VAL A 343 10.44 -10.18 -5.11
CA VAL A 343 11.84 -10.62 -5.08
C VAL A 343 12.14 -11.53 -6.26
N ASN A 344 12.90 -11.00 -7.21
CA ASN A 344 13.24 -11.71 -8.45
C ASN A 344 14.65 -12.32 -8.47
N ASP A 345 15.52 -11.98 -7.52
CA ASP A 345 16.87 -12.53 -7.41
C ASP A 345 17.45 -12.34 -6.00
N GLU A 346 18.69 -12.80 -5.80
CA GLU A 346 19.43 -12.64 -4.55
C GLU A 346 19.62 -11.18 -4.14
N THR A 347 19.94 -10.29 -5.09
CA THR A 347 20.22 -8.89 -4.80
C THR A 347 18.96 -8.21 -4.28
N ALA A 348 17.81 -8.44 -4.93
CA ALA A 348 16.51 -7.96 -4.49
C ALA A 348 16.15 -8.48 -3.09
N ALA A 349 16.42 -9.76 -2.79
CA ALA A 349 16.15 -10.32 -1.47
C ALA A 349 16.93 -9.62 -0.35
N TYR A 350 18.22 -9.36 -0.57
CA TYR A 350 19.07 -8.66 0.41
C TYR A 350 18.83 -7.15 0.44
N GLU A 351 18.29 -6.55 -0.63
CA GLU A 351 17.82 -5.16 -0.65
C GLU A 351 16.57 -5.01 0.23
N VAL A 352 15.55 -5.87 0.05
CA VAL A 352 14.31 -5.84 0.84
C VAL A 352 14.58 -6.03 2.33
N PHE A 353 15.45 -6.98 2.69
CA PHE A 353 15.77 -7.30 4.09
C PHE A 353 17.13 -6.76 4.52
N SER A 354 17.55 -5.63 3.93
CA SER A 354 18.77 -4.91 4.32
C SER A 354 18.67 -4.42 5.78
N GLU A 355 19.77 -3.86 6.30
CA GLU A 355 19.74 -3.25 7.64
C GLU A 355 18.70 -2.15 7.74
N GLU A 356 18.64 -1.34 6.70
CA GLU A 356 17.81 -0.15 6.62
C GLU A 356 16.32 -0.52 6.43
N ARG A 357 16.03 -1.62 5.70
CA ARG A 357 14.66 -2.02 5.33
C ARG A 357 14.09 -3.18 6.13
N PHE A 358 14.88 -3.85 6.97
CA PHE A 358 14.38 -4.99 7.73
C PHE A 358 13.18 -4.62 8.62
N LEU A 359 13.29 -3.53 9.39
CA LEU A 359 12.22 -3.11 10.29
C LEU A 359 10.99 -2.56 9.56
N SER A 360 11.17 -1.91 8.40
CA SER A 360 10.04 -1.41 7.60
C SER A 360 9.14 -2.55 7.13
N ASN A 361 9.72 -3.73 6.90
CA ASN A 361 8.98 -4.91 6.49
C ASN A 361 8.39 -5.70 7.67
N VAL A 362 9.11 -5.84 8.79
CA VAL A 362 8.74 -6.84 9.83
C VAL A 362 8.20 -6.25 11.14
N ASP A 363 8.29 -4.94 11.38
CA ASP A 363 7.82 -4.31 12.63
C ASP A 363 6.71 -3.28 12.33
N VAL A 364 5.93 -2.90 13.35
CA VAL A 364 4.86 -1.91 13.24
C VAL A 364 5.06 -0.85 14.32
N ALA A 365 5.11 0.41 13.92
CA ALA A 365 5.13 1.56 14.83
C ALA A 365 3.72 2.03 15.17
N ALA A 366 2.82 2.06 14.18
CA ALA A 366 1.47 2.55 14.35
C ALA A 366 0.46 1.70 13.54
N LEU A 367 -0.65 1.35 14.19
CA LEU A 367 -1.75 0.63 13.56
C LEU A 367 -2.87 1.56 13.13
N GLY A 368 -3.48 1.24 11.98
CA GLY A 368 -4.62 1.97 11.45
C GLY A 368 -4.33 3.47 11.34
N VAL A 369 -3.19 3.83 10.74
CA VAL A 369 -2.86 5.22 10.45
C VAL A 369 -3.86 5.78 9.45
N ARG A 370 -4.52 6.86 9.84
CA ARG A 370 -5.47 7.59 9.01
C ARG A 370 -5.11 9.06 9.03
N LEU A 371 -4.89 9.63 7.84
CA LEU A 371 -4.72 11.07 7.67
C LEU A 371 -6.07 11.72 7.34
N GLU A 372 -6.38 12.77 8.07
CA GLU A 372 -7.49 13.69 7.83
C GLU A 372 -6.90 15.03 7.38
N VAL A 373 -7.29 15.50 6.20
CA VAL A 373 -6.91 16.83 5.69
C VAL A 373 -8.18 17.67 5.56
N THR A 374 -8.33 18.66 6.43
CA THR A 374 -9.41 19.65 6.36
C THR A 374 -8.94 20.83 5.54
N LEU A 375 -9.51 20.97 4.35
CA LEU A 375 -9.25 22.08 3.43
C LEU A 375 -10.25 23.22 3.66
N PRO A 376 -9.81 24.48 3.49
CA PRO A 376 -10.69 25.64 3.55
C PRO A 376 -11.72 25.64 2.40
N PRO A 377 -12.78 26.47 2.47
CA PRO A 377 -13.73 26.63 1.39
C PRO A 377 -13.06 26.90 0.04
N ALA A 378 -13.73 26.53 -1.06
CA ALA A 378 -13.22 26.61 -2.43
C ALA A 378 -12.00 25.75 -2.77
N PHE A 379 -11.31 25.13 -1.81
CA PHE A 379 -10.24 24.18 -2.11
C PHE A 379 -10.77 22.76 -2.28
N ILE A 380 -10.33 22.07 -3.33
CA ILE A 380 -10.68 20.67 -3.60
C ILE A 380 -9.43 19.87 -3.97
N VAL A 381 -9.44 18.57 -3.64
CA VAL A 381 -8.42 17.64 -4.12
C VAL A 381 -8.73 17.27 -5.57
N ALA A 382 -7.93 17.78 -6.50
CA ALA A 382 -8.09 17.51 -7.93
C ALA A 382 -7.43 16.19 -8.35
N GLN A 383 -6.28 15.88 -7.75
CA GLN A 383 -5.58 14.62 -7.96
C GLN A 383 -4.99 14.14 -6.63
N PHE A 384 -5.06 12.84 -6.41
CA PHE A 384 -4.45 12.17 -5.27
C PHE A 384 -3.67 10.95 -5.77
N HIS A 385 -2.44 10.80 -5.31
CA HIS A 385 -1.53 9.73 -5.70
C HIS A 385 -1.28 8.73 -4.56
N GLY A 386 -2.22 8.64 -3.62
CA GLY A 386 -2.30 7.57 -2.61
C GLY A 386 -3.29 6.48 -3.00
N GLU A 387 -3.64 5.62 -2.04
CA GLU A 387 -4.47 4.44 -2.29
C GLU A 387 -5.96 4.79 -2.32
N GLU A 388 -6.49 5.38 -1.24
CA GLU A 388 -7.90 5.75 -1.12
C GLU A 388 -8.06 7.18 -0.57
N ILE A 389 -9.08 7.88 -1.08
CA ILE A 389 -9.50 9.18 -0.60
C ILE A 389 -11.02 9.27 -0.62
N SER A 390 -11.62 9.76 0.47
CA SER A 390 -13.05 10.06 0.52
C SER A 390 -13.34 11.12 1.58
N THR A 391 -14.49 11.77 1.46
CA THR A 391 -15.05 12.60 2.54
C THR A 391 -15.85 11.77 3.54
N ASN A 392 -16.06 10.48 3.25
CA ASN A 392 -16.65 9.49 4.15
C ASN A 392 -15.55 8.60 4.75
N PRO A 393 -15.36 8.58 6.08
CA PRO A 393 -14.29 7.79 6.70
C PRO A 393 -14.47 6.27 6.56
N ASP A 394 -15.69 5.79 6.29
CA ASP A 394 -15.98 4.36 6.12
C ASP A 394 -15.55 3.84 4.72
N GLU A 395 -15.24 4.75 3.79
CA GLU A 395 -14.74 4.46 2.45
C GLU A 395 -13.22 4.46 2.37
N VAL A 396 -12.52 4.75 3.47
CA VAL A 396 -11.06 4.81 3.53
C VAL A 396 -10.54 3.87 4.61
N ARG A 397 -9.85 2.83 4.15
CA ARG A 397 -9.21 1.83 4.98
C ARG A 397 -7.87 2.35 5.50
N PRO A 398 -7.68 2.38 6.83
CA PRO A 398 -6.41 2.84 7.38
C PRO A 398 -5.35 1.73 7.36
N GLN A 399 -4.11 2.09 7.07
CA GLN A 399 -3.00 1.16 6.88
C GLN A 399 -2.00 1.16 8.06
N HIS A 400 -0.95 0.34 7.98
CA HIS A 400 0.05 0.23 9.04
C HIS A 400 1.34 0.92 8.66
N LEU A 401 1.91 1.65 9.62
CA LEU A 401 3.17 2.36 9.45
C LEU A 401 4.26 1.66 10.25
N ALA A 402 5.32 1.27 9.56
CA ALA A 402 6.48 0.65 10.16
C ALA A 402 7.39 1.70 10.84
N PRO A 403 8.25 1.31 11.80
CA PRO A 403 9.22 2.23 12.39
C PRO A 403 10.31 2.61 11.38
N ASN A 404 10.94 3.78 11.57
CA ASN A 404 11.89 4.37 10.62
C ASN A 404 11.30 4.61 9.23
N ASP A 405 9.98 4.78 9.12
CA ASP A 405 9.30 4.95 7.83
C ASP A 405 8.42 6.20 7.78
N ALA A 406 7.90 6.54 6.61
CA ALA A 406 6.95 7.63 6.42
C ALA A 406 5.89 7.28 5.36
N MET A 407 4.61 7.43 5.72
CA MET A 407 3.51 7.40 4.75
C MET A 407 3.41 8.75 4.05
N LEU A 408 3.42 8.73 2.71
CA LEU A 408 3.42 9.93 1.89
C LEU A 408 2.08 10.11 1.16
N TYR A 409 1.46 11.25 1.39
CA TYR A 409 0.20 11.64 0.79
C TYR A 409 0.46 12.77 -0.19
N HIS A 410 0.56 12.41 -1.47
CA HIS A 410 0.86 13.35 -2.55
C HIS A 410 -0.41 13.71 -3.30
N SER A 411 -0.66 15.02 -3.47
CA SER A 411 -1.90 15.53 -4.06
C SER A 411 -1.68 16.83 -4.84
N SER A 412 -2.60 17.08 -5.78
CA SER A 412 -2.80 18.39 -6.42
C SER A 412 -4.14 18.94 -5.98
N LEU A 413 -4.16 20.19 -5.50
CA LEU A 413 -5.35 20.90 -5.05
C LEU A 413 -5.69 22.02 -6.04
N ALA A 414 -6.98 22.15 -6.36
CA ALA A 414 -7.52 23.30 -7.07
C ALA A 414 -8.04 24.34 -6.07
N ASP A 415 -7.73 25.60 -6.34
CA ASP A 415 -8.37 26.75 -5.70
C ASP A 415 -9.48 27.26 -6.63
N CYS A 416 -10.73 27.06 -6.21
CA CYS A 416 -11.93 27.38 -6.98
C CYS A 416 -12.44 28.82 -6.77
N GLY A 417 -11.57 29.73 -6.32
CA GLY A 417 -11.86 31.15 -6.25
C GLY A 417 -11.81 31.73 -4.84
N SER A 418 -10.86 31.29 -4.02
CA SER A 418 -10.55 31.94 -2.74
C SER A 418 -10.14 33.41 -2.95
N GLU A 419 -10.64 34.31 -2.11
CA GLU A 419 -10.28 35.73 -2.19
C GLU A 419 -8.86 36.01 -1.69
N ASP A 420 -8.43 35.31 -0.64
CA ASP A 420 -7.10 35.43 -0.02
C ASP A 420 -6.60 34.05 0.45
N PRO A 421 -6.21 33.16 -0.47
CA PRO A 421 -5.85 31.79 -0.15
C PRO A 421 -4.70 31.71 0.85
N ALA A 422 -3.75 32.64 0.81
CA ALA A 422 -2.61 32.66 1.73
C ALA A 422 -3.01 32.81 3.21
N SER A 423 -4.16 33.43 3.48
CA SER A 423 -4.68 33.61 4.85
C SER A 423 -5.47 32.40 5.36
N GLU A 424 -5.92 31.52 4.44
CA GLU A 424 -6.69 30.34 4.78
C GLU A 424 -5.83 29.30 5.49
N THR A 425 -6.47 28.46 6.30
CA THR A 425 -5.80 27.44 7.12
C THR A 425 -6.14 26.05 6.65
N VAL A 426 -5.13 25.19 6.54
CA VAL A 426 -5.29 23.75 6.35
C VAL A 426 -5.02 23.06 7.68
N THR A 427 -5.91 22.14 8.07
CA THR A 427 -5.72 21.32 9.28
C THR A 427 -5.40 19.89 8.88
N PHE A 428 -4.35 19.35 9.47
CA PHE A 428 -3.91 17.97 9.29
C PHE A 428 -4.06 17.25 10.62
N ARG A 429 -4.84 16.18 10.64
CA ARG A 429 -5.00 15.32 11.82
C ARG A 429 -4.66 13.90 11.44
N VAL A 430 -3.78 13.27 12.21
CA VAL A 430 -3.49 11.84 12.06
C VAL A 430 -4.01 11.10 13.28
N THR A 431 -4.68 9.98 13.06
CA THR A 431 -5.11 9.06 14.12
C THR A 431 -4.47 7.69 13.91
N TRP A 432 -4.13 7.01 15.00
CA TRP A 432 -3.57 5.66 14.97
C TRP A 432 -3.80 4.94 16.30
N MET A 433 -3.46 3.65 16.37
CA MET A 433 -3.45 2.88 17.61
C MET A 433 -2.03 2.43 17.94
N ASP A 434 -1.69 2.46 19.22
CA ASP A 434 -0.45 1.88 19.71
C ASP A 434 -0.45 0.34 19.48
N PRO A 435 0.62 -0.23 18.91
CA PRO A 435 0.66 -1.63 18.49
C PRO A 435 0.74 -2.64 19.64
N LEU A 436 0.81 -2.21 20.90
CA LEU A 436 0.79 -3.09 22.07
C LEU A 436 -0.44 -2.87 22.95
N THR A 437 -0.63 -1.62 23.38
CA THR A 437 -1.67 -1.21 24.32
C THR A 437 -3.02 -1.01 23.65
N ARG A 438 -3.03 -0.85 22.32
CA ARG A 438 -4.23 -0.51 21.53
C ARG A 438 -4.88 0.80 21.94
N ASN A 439 -4.15 1.66 22.65
CA ASN A 439 -4.65 2.98 22.97
C ASN A 439 -4.76 3.79 21.67
N PRO A 440 -5.91 4.44 21.42
CA PRO A 440 -6.02 5.37 20.32
C PRO A 440 -5.16 6.60 20.62
N MET A 441 -4.48 7.06 19.58
CA MET A 441 -3.55 8.18 19.59
C MET A 441 -3.95 9.13 18.46
N GLU A 442 -3.68 10.41 18.65
CA GLU A 442 -3.87 11.41 17.61
C GLU A 442 -2.81 12.51 17.72
N GLU A 443 -2.53 13.14 16.59
CA GLU A 443 -1.72 14.35 16.49
C GLU A 443 -2.44 15.29 15.51
N THR A 444 -2.39 16.60 15.76
CA THR A 444 -3.06 17.58 14.91
C THR A 444 -2.22 18.83 14.80
N ILE A 445 -2.06 19.31 13.57
CA ILE A 445 -1.44 20.60 13.28
C ILE A 445 -2.37 21.41 12.36
N SER A 446 -2.32 22.72 12.49
CA SER A 446 -3.01 23.66 11.60
C SER A 446 -1.99 24.70 11.14
N ILE A 447 -1.89 24.92 9.83
CA ILE A 447 -0.93 25.83 9.22
C ILE A 447 -1.64 26.64 8.14
N THR A 448 -1.31 27.93 8.03
CA THR A 448 -1.85 28.75 6.94
C THR A 448 -1.24 28.36 5.59
N ILE A 449 -1.98 28.50 4.50
CA ILE A 449 -1.44 28.24 3.16
C ILE A 449 -0.23 29.15 2.88
N GLY A 450 -0.26 30.40 3.33
CA GLY A 450 0.89 31.32 3.22
C GLY A 450 2.15 30.77 3.90
N GLU A 451 2.03 30.24 5.12
CA GLU A 451 3.16 29.59 5.82
C GLU A 451 3.62 28.31 5.11
N LEU A 452 2.71 27.52 4.55
CA LEU A 452 3.07 26.32 3.79
C LEU A 452 3.85 26.68 2.50
N LEU A 453 3.46 27.73 1.80
CA LEU A 453 4.12 28.22 0.58
C LEU A 453 5.50 28.85 0.85
N GLU A 454 5.70 29.41 2.04
CA GLU A 454 7.01 29.92 2.49
C GLU A 454 7.92 28.80 3.02
N GLY A 455 7.37 27.60 3.26
CA GLY A 455 8.04 26.44 3.81
C GLY A 455 9.00 25.74 2.83
N PRO A 456 9.76 24.75 3.32
CA PRO A 456 10.62 23.93 2.47
C PRO A 456 9.78 23.04 1.54
N VAL A 457 10.29 22.83 0.33
CA VAL A 457 9.63 22.01 -0.73
C VAL A 457 10.54 20.89 -1.25
N ASP A 458 11.66 20.61 -0.59
CA ASP A 458 12.67 19.63 -1.01
C ASP A 458 12.08 18.23 -1.24
N LYS A 459 11.22 17.77 -0.34
CA LYS A 459 10.59 16.45 -0.41
C LYS A 459 9.46 16.45 -1.40
N LEU A 460 8.71 17.55 -1.47
CA LEU A 460 7.66 17.74 -2.47
C LEU A 460 8.22 17.67 -3.88
N LEU A 461 9.33 18.35 -4.17
CA LEU A 461 10.01 18.28 -5.47
C LEU A 461 10.47 16.86 -5.80
N LYS A 462 11.10 16.15 -4.86
CA LYS A 462 11.47 14.73 -5.05
C LYS A 462 10.24 13.85 -5.31
N SER A 463 9.17 14.00 -4.52
CA SER A 463 7.94 13.22 -4.66
C SER A 463 7.23 13.47 -5.99
N ASN A 464 7.17 14.72 -6.47
CA ASN A 464 6.63 15.08 -7.78
C ASN A 464 7.35 14.30 -8.89
N LEU A 465 8.69 14.25 -8.85
CA LEU A 465 9.48 13.56 -9.86
C LEU A 465 9.34 12.03 -9.79
N ILE A 466 9.19 11.46 -8.59
CA ILE A 466 8.91 10.04 -8.40
C ILE A 466 7.53 9.66 -8.96
N VAL A 467 6.50 10.45 -8.63
CA VAL A 467 5.14 10.28 -9.17
C VAL A 467 5.14 10.40 -10.68
N ASN A 468 5.80 11.42 -11.24
CA ASN A 468 5.93 11.60 -12.69
C ASN A 468 6.71 10.46 -13.34
N TYR A 469 7.73 9.91 -12.68
CA TYR A 469 8.44 8.73 -13.16
C TYR A 469 7.50 7.51 -13.26
N ALA A 470 6.76 7.20 -12.19
CA ALA A 470 5.80 6.09 -12.18
C ALA A 470 4.72 6.25 -13.25
N ARG A 471 4.16 7.46 -13.40
CA ARG A 471 3.15 7.77 -14.42
C ARG A 471 3.70 7.67 -15.85
N TRP A 472 4.90 8.17 -16.10
CA TRP A 472 5.48 8.12 -17.44
C TRP A 472 5.80 6.69 -17.91
N ILE A 473 6.28 5.82 -17.01
CA ILE A 473 6.51 4.39 -17.33
C ILE A 473 5.18 3.64 -17.49
N ALA A 474 4.11 4.08 -16.82
CA ALA A 474 2.74 3.62 -17.05
C ALA A 474 2.17 4.05 -18.42
N GLY A 475 2.87 4.91 -19.15
CA GLY A 475 2.43 5.44 -20.43
C GLY A 475 1.47 6.63 -20.33
N LEU A 476 1.35 7.22 -19.14
CA LEU A 476 0.55 8.42 -18.91
C LEU A 476 1.35 9.68 -19.29
N GLU A 477 0.61 10.73 -19.64
CA GLU A 477 1.17 12.06 -19.77
C GLU A 477 1.40 12.68 -18.39
N VAL A 478 2.53 13.35 -18.24
CA VAL A 478 2.98 13.91 -16.95
C VAL A 478 3.21 15.42 -16.99
N TYR A 479 3.15 16.01 -18.19
CA TYR A 479 3.18 17.46 -18.36
C TYR A 479 2.03 17.88 -19.28
N GLU A 480 1.18 18.77 -18.78
CA GLU A 480 0.07 19.34 -19.56
C GLU A 480 0.61 20.46 -20.46
N SER A 481 0.89 20.15 -21.72
CA SER A 481 1.10 21.17 -22.76
C SER A 481 0.86 20.59 -24.14
N GLU A 482 0.26 21.39 -25.03
CA GLU A 482 -0.01 21.01 -26.43
C GLU A 482 1.24 20.42 -27.11
N GLU A 483 1.09 19.19 -27.63
CA GLU A 483 2.05 18.48 -28.50
C GLU A 483 3.39 18.01 -27.88
N LEU A 484 3.46 17.71 -26.58
CA LEU A 484 4.62 16.97 -26.05
C LEU A 484 4.49 15.47 -26.30
N ASP A 485 5.13 14.98 -27.37
CA ASP A 485 5.28 13.54 -27.57
C ASP A 485 5.97 12.87 -26.37
N ARG A 486 5.75 11.55 -26.21
CA ARG A 486 6.28 10.78 -25.07
C ARG A 486 7.80 10.91 -24.91
N ALA A 487 8.54 11.06 -26.01
CA ALA A 487 9.99 11.22 -25.99
C ALA A 487 10.41 12.60 -25.44
N THR A 488 9.63 13.63 -25.74
CA THR A 488 9.86 14.99 -25.23
C THR A 488 9.47 15.07 -23.75
N GLN A 489 8.36 14.46 -23.33
CA GLN A 489 8.01 14.32 -21.90
C GLN A 489 9.11 13.60 -21.11
N LYS A 490 9.67 12.52 -21.67
CA LYS A 490 10.81 11.81 -21.08
C LYS A 490 12.02 12.72 -20.92
N SER A 491 12.36 13.46 -21.98
CA SER A 491 13.54 14.34 -22.01
C SER A 491 13.44 15.43 -20.96
N ARG A 492 12.25 16.02 -20.81
CA ARG A 492 11.96 17.00 -19.75
C ARG A 492 12.07 16.37 -18.35
N LEU A 493 11.45 15.22 -18.13
CA LEU A 493 11.54 14.52 -16.84
C LEU A 493 13.00 14.17 -16.48
N LEU A 494 13.81 13.72 -17.44
CA LEU A 494 15.23 13.48 -17.25
C LEU A 494 16.00 14.77 -16.88
N GLU A 495 15.68 15.90 -17.50
CA GLU A 495 16.31 17.20 -17.18
C GLU A 495 15.97 17.65 -15.76
N GLU A 496 14.70 17.54 -15.34
CA GLU A 496 14.25 17.90 -13.99
C GLU A 496 14.89 16.98 -12.93
N LEU A 497 14.94 15.66 -13.18
CA LEU A 497 15.64 14.68 -12.33
C LEU A 497 17.14 14.99 -12.22
N GLN A 498 17.82 15.25 -13.34
CA GLN A 498 19.26 15.58 -13.35
C GLN A 498 19.55 16.88 -12.60
N THR A 499 18.68 17.87 -12.73
CA THR A 499 18.79 19.14 -12.01
C THR A 499 18.72 18.89 -10.51
N LEU A 500 17.66 18.21 -10.03
CA LEU A 500 17.51 17.92 -8.60
C LEU A 500 18.64 17.03 -8.06
N TYR A 501 19.07 16.02 -8.83
CA TYR A 501 20.22 15.19 -8.47
C TYR A 501 21.51 16.02 -8.34
N SER A 502 21.75 16.97 -9.23
CA SER A 502 22.96 17.82 -9.16
C SER A 502 23.02 18.66 -7.88
N GLU A 503 21.87 19.03 -7.34
CA GLU A 503 21.74 19.83 -6.11
C GLU A 503 21.81 18.96 -4.84
N THR A 504 21.23 17.76 -4.88
CA THR A 504 21.02 16.92 -3.69
C THR A 504 22.03 15.77 -3.55
N GLN A 505 22.58 15.28 -4.68
CA GLN A 505 23.34 14.03 -4.77
C GLN A 505 22.57 12.82 -4.22
N ASP A 506 21.24 12.81 -4.38
CA ASP A 506 20.36 11.76 -3.91
C ASP A 506 20.48 10.50 -4.80
N GLU A 507 20.86 9.36 -4.21
CA GLU A 507 21.10 8.11 -4.94
C GLU A 507 19.82 7.53 -5.59
N ASP A 508 18.64 7.78 -5.00
CA ASP A 508 17.37 7.33 -5.60
C ASP A 508 17.12 8.05 -6.93
N LEU A 509 17.44 9.34 -7.00
CA LEU A 509 17.34 10.11 -8.24
C LEU A 509 18.33 9.60 -9.29
N SER A 510 19.55 9.22 -8.87
CA SER A 510 20.55 8.60 -9.74
C SER A 510 20.05 7.27 -10.35
N GLU A 511 19.41 6.43 -9.52
CA GLU A 511 18.78 5.19 -9.97
C GLU A 511 17.67 5.46 -10.98
N ILE A 512 16.73 6.36 -10.67
CA ILE A 512 15.63 6.72 -11.57
C ILE A 512 16.15 7.25 -12.90
N ILE A 513 17.16 8.13 -12.91
CA ILE A 513 17.79 8.65 -14.13
C ILE A 513 18.36 7.50 -14.97
N SER A 514 19.05 6.55 -14.33
CA SER A 514 19.64 5.40 -15.00
C SER A 514 18.57 4.50 -15.63
N LEU A 515 17.55 4.12 -14.85
CA LEU A 515 16.42 3.30 -15.30
C LEU A 515 15.67 3.97 -16.46
N LEU A 516 15.26 5.22 -16.27
CA LEU A 516 14.55 6.00 -17.29
C LEU A 516 15.38 6.14 -18.56
N GLY A 517 16.70 6.30 -18.45
CA GLY A 517 17.63 6.33 -19.56
C GLY A 517 17.58 5.08 -20.45
N THR A 518 17.25 3.91 -19.90
CA THR A 518 17.19 2.63 -20.64
C THR A 518 15.86 2.38 -21.35
N CYS A 519 14.78 3.07 -20.97
CA CYS A 519 13.47 2.92 -21.60
C CYS A 519 13.37 3.68 -22.92
N ASN A 520 13.37 2.98 -24.06
CA ASN A 520 13.25 3.59 -25.40
C ASN A 520 11.82 3.62 -25.92
#